data_AF-A0A7C9CEN8-F1
#
_entry.id   AF-A0A7C9CEN8-F1
#
_cell.length_a   1.000
_cell.length_b   1.000
_cell.length_c   1.000
_cell.angle_alpha   90.00
_cell.angle_beta   90.00
_cell.angle_gamma   90.00
#
_symmetry.space_group_name_H-M   'P 1'
#
loop_
_entity.id
_entity.type
_entity.pdbx_description
1 polymer ?
#
loop_
_entity_poly.entity_id
_entity_poly.type
_entity_poly.pdbx_seq_one_letter_code
_entity_poly.pdbx_strand_id
1 'polypeptide(L)'
;MEAQKSGFIYTALTILIPVILAILTLKFLRKWRHGVRDRKYHPIAGTMVHQLLNFQRLHHYMTDLAAKYKTYRLLTPFRNEVYTSDPANVEYILKTNFENYGKVCALTSTLIGFCNLFLRV
;
A
#
# COMPACT_ATOMS: atom_id res chain seq x y z
N MET A 1 36.27 15.08 -37.42
CA MET A 1 34.81 14.81 -37.57
C MET A 1 34.25 13.88 -36.49
N GLU A 2 35.07 13.28 -35.61
CA GLU A 2 34.58 12.35 -34.58
C GLU A 2 33.89 13.03 -33.38
N ALA A 3 34.32 14.25 -33.02
CA ALA A 3 33.74 15.03 -31.92
C ALA A 3 32.28 15.49 -32.16
N GLN A 4 31.87 15.63 -33.43
CA GLN A 4 30.49 16.00 -33.79
C GLN A 4 29.51 14.84 -33.55
N LYS A 5 29.96 13.59 -33.74
CA LYS A 5 29.13 12.39 -33.57
C LYS A 5 28.84 12.12 -32.10
N SER A 6 29.82 12.31 -31.21
CA SER A 6 29.64 12.08 -29.77
C SER A 6 28.65 13.06 -29.14
N GLY A 7 28.72 14.36 -29.48
CA GLY A 7 27.77 15.37 -28.98
C GLY A 7 26.32 15.10 -29.39
N PHE A 8 26.10 14.61 -30.60
CA PHE A 8 24.76 14.21 -31.07
C PHE A 8 24.20 13.00 -30.31
N ILE A 9 25.07 12.05 -29.91
CA ILE A 9 24.66 10.87 -29.14
C ILE A 9 24.21 11.27 -27.73
N TYR A 10 24.94 12.17 -27.05
CA TYR A 10 24.56 12.61 -25.70
C TYR A 10 23.26 13.41 -25.66
N THR A 11 23.02 14.27 -26.65
CA THR A 11 21.76 15.02 -26.79
C THR A 11 20.57 14.09 -27.11
N ALA A 12 20.79 13.07 -27.95
CA ALA A 12 19.76 12.06 -28.20
C ALA A 12 19.43 11.23 -26.93
N LEU A 13 20.44 10.82 -26.16
CA LEU A 13 20.24 10.03 -24.93
C LEU A 13 19.52 10.82 -23.83
N THR A 14 19.87 12.08 -23.64
CA THR A 14 19.24 12.96 -22.62
C THR A 14 17.75 13.20 -22.90
N ILE A 15 17.31 13.15 -24.15
CA ILE A 15 15.89 13.26 -24.53
C ILE A 15 15.20 11.90 -24.49
N LEU A 16 15.89 10.82 -24.85
CA LEU A 16 15.31 9.47 -24.89
C LEU A 16 14.93 8.95 -23.50
N ILE A 17 15.78 9.17 -22.50
CA ILE A 17 15.58 8.70 -21.12
C ILE A 17 14.28 9.25 -20.50
N PRO A 18 14.00 10.56 -20.48
CA PRO A 18 12.76 11.08 -19.89
C PRO A 18 11.52 10.63 -20.68
N VAL A 19 11.61 10.46 -22.00
CA VAL A 19 10.50 9.94 -22.82
C VAL A 19 10.18 8.50 -22.43
N ILE A 20 11.18 7.65 -22.27
CA ILE A 20 10.99 6.26 -21.82
C ILE A 20 10.39 6.24 -20.40
N LEU A 21 10.92 7.05 -19.48
CA LEU A 21 10.38 7.15 -18.11
C LEU A 21 8.93 7.66 -18.10
N ALA A 22 8.57 8.63 -18.94
CA ALA A 22 7.21 9.13 -19.08
C ALA A 22 6.27 8.03 -19.61
N ILE A 23 6.69 7.24 -20.60
CA ILE A 23 5.89 6.12 -21.12
C ILE A 23 5.73 5.03 -20.06
N LEU A 24 6.78 4.70 -19.32
CA LEU A 24 6.73 3.70 -18.24
C LEU A 24 5.80 4.13 -17.10
N THR A 25 5.90 5.38 -16.64
CA THR A 25 5.02 5.93 -15.60
C THR A 25 3.57 5.94 -16.05
N LEU A 26 3.27 6.37 -17.29
CA LEU A 26 1.91 6.33 -17.85
C LEU A 26 1.36 4.90 -17.96
N LYS A 27 2.18 3.93 -18.39
CA LYS A 27 1.77 2.51 -18.42
C LYS A 27 1.50 1.97 -17.02
N PHE A 28 2.36 2.31 -16.05
CA PHE A 28 2.18 1.93 -14.65
C PHE A 28 0.89 2.52 -14.06
N LEU A 29 0.66 3.83 -14.26
CA LEU A 29 -0.57 4.53 -13.85
C LEU A 29 -1.81 3.93 -14.51
N ARG A 30 -1.77 3.62 -15.81
CA ARG A 30 -2.88 2.96 -16.52
C ARG A 30 -3.16 1.57 -15.98
N LYS A 31 -2.13 0.75 -15.77
CA LYS A 31 -2.27 -0.60 -15.19
C LYS A 31 -2.84 -0.54 -13.78
N TRP A 32 -2.35 0.39 -12.96
CA TRP A 32 -2.84 0.58 -11.61
C TRP A 32 -4.32 1.03 -11.61
N ARG A 33 -4.67 2.01 -12.46
CA ARG A 33 -6.06 2.49 -12.60
C ARG A 33 -7.01 1.41 -13.12
N HIS A 34 -6.58 0.58 -14.06
CA HIS A 34 -7.40 -0.52 -14.59
C HIS A 34 -7.58 -1.65 -13.56
N GLY A 35 -6.53 -1.91 -12.77
CA GLY A 35 -6.57 -2.87 -11.66
C GLY A 35 -7.54 -2.46 -10.54
N VAL A 36 -7.93 -1.19 -10.45
CA VAL A 36 -8.93 -0.71 -9.47
C VAL A 36 -10.36 -0.86 -9.99
N ARG A 37 -10.61 -0.74 -11.31
CA ARG A 37 -11.96 -0.81 -11.90
C ARG A 37 -12.53 -2.22 -12.05
N ASP A 38 -11.68 -3.23 -12.23
CA ASP A 38 -12.11 -4.61 -12.54
C ASP A 38 -12.21 -5.56 -11.33
N ARG A 39 -12.06 -5.03 -10.12
CA ARG A 39 -11.99 -5.85 -8.92
C ARG A 39 -13.37 -5.86 -8.25
N LYS A 40 -14.08 -7.00 -8.36
CA LYS A 40 -15.16 -7.46 -7.46
C LYS A 40 -14.62 -7.71 -6.04
N TYR A 41 -13.87 -6.75 -5.49
CA TYR A 41 -13.20 -6.84 -4.21
C TYR A 41 -13.62 -5.65 -3.35
N HIS A 42 -13.60 -5.87 -2.04
CA HIS A 42 -13.89 -4.87 -1.01
C HIS A 42 -13.08 -3.58 -1.22
N PRO A 43 -13.67 -2.41 -0.95
CA PRO A 43 -13.01 -1.12 -1.14
C PRO A 43 -11.72 -1.03 -0.31
N ILE A 44 -10.73 -0.38 -0.89
CA ILE A 44 -9.47 -0.06 -0.21
C ILE A 44 -9.74 1.18 0.64
N ALA A 45 -9.75 1.01 1.97
CA ALA A 45 -10.11 2.08 2.90
C ALA A 45 -8.95 3.04 3.21
N GLY A 46 -7.71 2.70 2.83
CA GLY A 46 -6.57 3.58 2.99
C GLY A 46 -5.23 2.86 2.95
N THR A 47 -4.16 3.65 2.99
CA THR A 47 -2.79 3.17 3.12
C THR A 47 -2.32 3.30 4.57
N MET A 48 -1.41 2.43 5.00
CA MET A 48 -0.78 2.48 6.33
C MET A 48 -0.11 3.84 6.62
N VAL A 49 0.39 4.53 5.59
CA VAL A 49 1.06 5.83 5.73
C VAL A 49 0.08 6.91 6.20
N HIS A 50 -1.15 6.91 5.68
CA HIS A 50 -2.16 7.90 6.07
C HIS A 50 -2.58 7.74 7.55
N GLN A 51 -2.57 6.50 8.03
CA GLN A 51 -2.79 6.17 9.44
C GLN A 51 -1.62 6.58 10.32
N LEU A 52 -0.38 6.38 9.85
CA LEU A 52 0.83 6.73 10.58
C LEU A 52 0.99 8.24 10.75
N LEU A 53 0.68 9.03 9.71
CA LEU A 53 0.71 10.49 9.78
C LEU A 53 -0.34 11.06 10.74
N ASN A 54 -1.45 10.34 10.95
CA ASN A 54 -2.55 10.73 11.84
C ASN A 54 -2.64 9.83 13.08
N PHE A 55 -1.49 9.39 13.62
CA PHE A 55 -1.45 8.44 14.73
C PHE A 55 -2.24 8.91 15.97
N GLN A 56 -2.23 10.23 16.22
CA GLN A 56 -2.98 10.85 17.33
C GLN A 56 -4.50 10.64 17.26
N ARG A 57 -5.07 10.41 16.07
CA ARG A 57 -6.50 10.15 15.87
C ARG A 57 -6.76 8.82 15.17
N LEU A 58 -5.80 7.90 15.23
CA LEU A 58 -5.89 6.60 14.55
C LEU A 58 -7.12 5.80 14.97
N HIS A 59 -7.45 5.80 16.27
CA HIS A 59 -8.62 5.09 16.78
C HIS A 59 -9.92 5.62 16.18
N HIS A 60 -10.11 6.94 16.16
CA HIS A 60 -11.27 7.58 15.54
C HIS A 60 -11.35 7.29 14.04
N TYR A 61 -10.22 7.37 13.34
CA TYR A 61 -10.13 7.04 11.92
C TYR A 61 -10.56 5.59 11.64
N MET A 62 -10.12 4.63 12.46
CA MET A 62 -10.48 3.22 12.29
C MET A 62 -11.96 2.96 12.60
N THR A 63 -12.53 3.63 13.62
CA THR A 63 -13.97 3.51 13.93
C THR A 63 -14.84 4.10 12.83
N ASP A 64 -14.44 5.24 12.25
CA ASP A 64 -15.17 5.88 11.15
C ASP A 64 -15.14 5.00 9.89
N LEU A 65 -13.99 4.37 9.62
CA LEU A 65 -13.85 3.39 8.54
C LEU A 65 -14.69 2.14 8.77
N ALA A 66 -14.72 1.61 9.99
CA ALA A 66 -15.55 0.46 10.36
C ALA A 66 -17.05 0.76 10.27
N ALA A 67 -17.46 1.97 10.64
CA ALA A 67 -18.84 2.43 10.51
C ALA A 67 -19.25 2.59 9.04
N LYS A 68 -18.33 3.06 8.19
CA LYS A 68 -18.60 3.31 6.76
C LYS A 68 -18.50 2.04 5.91
N TYR A 69 -17.56 1.16 6.21
CA TYR A 69 -17.30 -0.06 5.45
C TYR A 69 -17.27 -1.26 6.41
N LYS A 70 -18.21 -2.21 6.23
CA LYS A 70 -18.26 -3.44 7.04
C LYS A 70 -17.04 -4.35 6.81
N THR A 71 -16.52 -4.37 5.59
CA THR A 71 -15.32 -5.14 5.22
C THR A 71 -14.47 -4.29 4.29
N TYR A 72 -13.23 -4.04 4.67
CA TYR A 72 -12.32 -3.20 3.90
C TYR A 72 -10.88 -3.71 3.96
N ARG A 73 -10.08 -3.25 2.99
CA ARG A 73 -8.66 -3.59 2.91
C ARG A 73 -7.79 -2.40 3.21
N LEU A 74 -6.77 -2.62 4.02
CA LEU A 74 -5.67 -1.69 4.20
C LEU A 74 -4.51 -2.11 3.30
N LEU A 75 -3.95 -1.15 2.60
CA LEU A 75 -2.68 -1.33 1.91
C LEU A 75 -1.56 -1.08 2.91
N THR A 76 -1.01 -2.15 3.47
CA THR A 76 0.30 -2.12 4.12
C THR A 76 1.39 -2.40 3.06
N PRO A 77 2.57 -1.76 3.16
CA PRO A 77 3.61 -1.89 2.13
C PRO A 77 4.15 -3.32 1.98
N PHE A 78 3.99 -4.16 3.00
CA PHE A 78 4.54 -5.52 3.04
C PHE A 78 3.48 -6.62 3.10
N ARG A 79 2.22 -6.29 3.42
CA ARG A 79 1.14 -7.27 3.64
C ARG A 79 -0.18 -6.71 3.11
N ASN A 80 -1.14 -7.59 2.86
CA ASN A 80 -2.51 -7.18 2.55
C ASN A 80 -3.38 -7.54 3.75
N GLU A 81 -3.78 -6.54 4.52
CA GLU A 81 -4.59 -6.75 5.71
C GLU A 81 -6.06 -6.44 5.40
N VAL A 82 -6.93 -7.39 5.74
CA VAL A 82 -8.38 -7.27 5.56
C VAL A 82 -9.01 -7.11 6.92
N TYR A 83 -9.69 -5.99 7.12
CA TYR A 83 -10.44 -5.70 8.32
C TYR A 83 -11.92 -5.96 8.06
N THR A 84 -12.54 -6.69 8.98
CA THR A 84 -13.98 -6.98 8.96
C THR A 84 -14.58 -6.58 10.30
N SER A 85 -15.68 -5.85 10.24
CA SER A 85 -16.51 -5.46 11.38
C SER A 85 -17.91 -6.08 11.27
N ASP A 86 -18.14 -6.97 10.31
CA ASP A 86 -19.39 -7.71 10.19
C ASP A 86 -19.50 -8.77 11.30
N PRO A 87 -20.49 -8.68 12.20
CA PRO A 87 -20.61 -9.62 13.32
C PRO A 87 -20.72 -11.08 12.88
N ALA A 88 -21.37 -11.36 11.73
CA ALA A 88 -21.49 -12.72 11.22
C ALA A 88 -20.13 -13.30 10.78
N ASN A 89 -19.28 -12.46 10.18
CA ASN A 89 -17.95 -12.87 9.75
C ASN A 89 -17.00 -13.02 10.94
N VAL A 90 -17.12 -12.13 11.95
CA VAL A 90 -16.38 -12.22 13.20
C VAL A 90 -16.75 -13.51 13.96
N GLU A 91 -18.04 -13.80 14.09
CA GLU A 91 -18.53 -15.03 14.72
C GLU A 91 -18.01 -16.27 13.99
N TYR A 92 -18.05 -16.28 12.66
CA TYR A 92 -17.52 -17.39 11.87
C TYR A 92 -16.02 -17.61 12.13
N ILE A 93 -15.22 -16.54 12.10
CA ILE A 93 -13.77 -16.58 12.36
C ILE A 93 -13.48 -17.16 13.75
N LEU A 94 -14.20 -16.68 14.77
CA LEU A 94 -14.04 -17.11 16.15
C LEU A 94 -14.49 -18.56 16.36
N LYS A 95 -15.54 -19.01 15.67
CA LYS A 95 -16.09 -20.37 15.82
C LYS A 95 -15.34 -21.44 15.04
N THR A 96 -14.90 -21.15 13.82
CA THR A 96 -14.41 -22.20 12.90
C THR A 96 -12.92 -22.44 12.95
N ASN A 97 -12.08 -21.42 13.16
CA ASN A 97 -10.63 -21.61 13.03
C ASN A 97 -9.78 -20.55 13.74
N PHE A 98 -10.11 -20.22 14.99
CA PHE A 98 -9.41 -19.18 15.76
C PHE A 98 -7.90 -19.42 15.89
N GLU A 99 -7.44 -20.67 15.89
CA GLU A 99 -6.01 -21.01 15.98
C GLU A 99 -5.25 -20.79 14.66
N ASN A 100 -5.92 -20.92 13.51
CA ASN A 100 -5.32 -20.73 12.19
C ASN A 100 -5.22 -19.25 11.78
N TYR A 101 -5.99 -18.37 12.44
CA TYR A 101 -5.71 -16.94 12.35
C TYR A 101 -4.49 -16.63 13.22
N GLY A 102 -3.36 -16.39 12.57
CA GLY A 102 -2.09 -16.12 13.24
C GLY A 102 -2.24 -14.98 14.27
N LYS A 103 -2.35 -15.36 15.55
CA LYS A 103 -2.21 -14.45 16.68
C LYS A 103 -0.84 -13.82 16.53
N VAL A 104 -0.79 -12.49 16.38
CA VAL A 104 0.39 -11.71 16.00
C VAL A 104 1.67 -12.25 16.65
N CYS A 105 2.38 -13.12 15.93
CA CYS A 105 3.60 -13.75 16.38
C CYS A 105 4.50 -13.98 15.16
N ALA A 106 5.02 -12.88 14.60
CA ALA A 106 6.12 -12.92 13.64
C ALA A 106 6.88 -11.59 13.46
N LEU A 107 6.64 -10.54 14.26
CA LEU A 107 7.26 -9.21 14.04
C LEU A 107 7.61 -8.44 15.32
N THR A 108 7.67 -9.09 16.48
CA THR A 108 8.13 -8.41 17.71
C THR A 108 9.61 -8.01 17.66
N SER A 109 10.42 -8.57 16.75
CA SER A 109 11.85 -8.24 16.64
C SER A 109 12.20 -7.22 15.54
N THR A 110 11.42 -7.07 14.46
CA THR A 110 11.76 -6.15 13.35
C THR A 110 10.96 -4.85 13.34
N LEU A 111 9.72 -4.83 13.84
CA LEU A 111 8.87 -3.63 13.83
C LEU A 111 9.17 -2.65 14.97
N ILE A 112 9.64 -3.13 16.13
CA ILE A 112 10.12 -2.26 17.21
C ILE A 112 11.37 -1.48 16.76
N GLY A 113 12.22 -2.07 15.92
CA GLY A 113 13.37 -1.38 15.32
C GLY A 113 12.96 -0.28 14.33
N PHE A 114 11.96 -0.54 13.47
CA PHE A 114 11.47 0.43 12.50
C PHE A 114 10.66 1.57 13.13
N CYS A 115 9.92 1.29 14.22
CA CYS A 115 9.16 2.29 14.95
C CYS A 115 10.07 3.19 15.81
N ASN A 116 11.10 2.63 16.47
CA ASN A 116 12.07 3.42 17.25
C ASN A 116 13.03 4.26 16.39
N LEU A 117 13.32 3.86 15.15
CA LEU A 117 14.14 4.66 14.24
C LEU A 117 13.39 5.87 13.66
N PHE A 118 12.06 5.76 13.51
CA PHE A 118 11.23 6.84 12.95
C PHE A 118 10.68 7.81 14.00
N LEU A 119 10.63 7.42 15.28
CA LEU A 119 10.24 8.28 16.41
C LEU A 119 11.42 8.99 17.10
N ARG A 120 12.64 8.87 16.58
CA ARG A 120 13.85 9.51 17.12
C ARG A 120 14.64 10.32 16.08
N VAL A 121 13.92 10.94 15.14
CA VAL A 121 14.39 12.07 14.32
C VAL A 121 13.37 13.19 14.47
#